data_AF-D5MT45-F1
#
_entry.id   AF-D5MT45-F1
#
_cell.length_a   1.000
_cell.length_b   1.000
_cell.length_c   1.000
_cell.angle_alpha   90.00
_cell.angle_beta   90.00
_cell.angle_gamma   90.00
#
_symmetry.space_group_name_H-M   'P 1'
#
loop_
_entity.id
_entity.type
_entity.pdbx_description
1 polymer ?
#
loop_
_entity_poly.entity_id
_entity_poly.type
_entity_poly.pdbx_seq_one_letter_code
_entity_poly.pdbx_strand_id
1 'polypeptide(L)'
;MEFSPFQQSVVEAMDDCRGAIKHCGKNAISHLEKAWLIREIDMEMAIFRGITAEEEAASAFFHCLKNHRCKNADKLLFNKHTYKLGLYPFIKGIGRFLGDFLEQETNPFDKFHLRFTEKSNRKAIELLLNMPAQNLTASPTPPLHFTVSDPDTGKVCTFEANFQELIEGESYSEAMNYVKDRAAIRNKILYASNAGRPKIEGNIEGYLQKQRDTVMAMLILVLMIDPWEKEEGSSLFVQQALDSFLLLLQRISEDEVHQPNNSLKP
;
A
#
# COMPACT_ATOMS: atom_id res chain seq x y z
N MET A 1 0.81 -19.93 -10.07
CA MET A 1 1.64 -18.73 -9.86
C MET A 1 2.65 -19.07 -8.79
N GLU A 2 3.91 -18.72 -8.99
CA GLU A 2 4.95 -18.99 -8.00
C GLU A 2 5.13 -17.81 -7.05
N PHE A 3 5.19 -18.12 -5.76
CA PHE A 3 5.51 -17.19 -4.68
C PHE A 3 6.91 -17.49 -4.15
N SER A 4 7.68 -16.45 -3.82
CA SER A 4 8.92 -16.64 -3.08
C SER A 4 8.64 -17.22 -1.68
N PRO A 5 9.63 -17.81 -0.98
CA PRO A 5 9.43 -18.31 0.38
C PRO A 5 8.86 -17.26 1.34
N PHE A 6 9.33 -16.00 1.24
CA PHE A 6 8.80 -14.90 2.04
C PHE A 6 7.33 -14.58 1.69
N GLN A 7 7.00 -14.54 0.39
CA GLN A 7 5.61 -14.32 -0.06
C GLN A 7 4.69 -15.47 0.38
N GLN A 8 5.18 -16.70 0.40
CA GLN A 8 4.42 -17.84 0.92
C GLN A 8 4.11 -17.66 2.41
N SER A 9 5.08 -17.18 3.21
CA SER A 9 4.83 -16.84 4.61
C SER A 9 3.81 -15.70 4.77
N VAL A 10 3.78 -14.72 3.85
CA VAL A 10 2.73 -13.67 3.82
C VAL A 10 1.36 -14.28 3.58
N VAL A 11 1.23 -15.18 2.58
CA VAL A 11 -0.02 -15.89 2.27
C VAL A 11 -0.55 -16.63 3.50
N GLU A 12 0.32 -17.36 4.20
CA GLU A 12 -0.05 -18.08 5.42
C GLU A 12 -0.41 -17.15 6.57
N ALA A 13 0.34 -16.07 6.78
CA ALA A 13 0.09 -15.11 7.86
C ALA A 13 -1.26 -14.39 7.72
N MET A 14 -1.80 -14.28 6.50
CA MET A 14 -3.16 -13.74 6.30
C MET A 14 -4.24 -14.59 6.99
N ASP A 15 -3.99 -15.87 7.29
CA ASP A 15 -4.94 -16.69 8.05
C ASP A 15 -5.09 -16.26 9.51
N ASP A 16 -4.11 -15.53 10.06
CA ASP A 16 -4.15 -15.00 11.42
C ASP A 16 -4.81 -13.62 11.50
N CYS A 17 -5.07 -12.96 10.37
CA CYS A 17 -5.93 -11.78 10.30
C CYS A 17 -7.38 -12.11 10.66
N ARG A 18 -8.17 -11.10 11.03
CA ARG A 18 -9.55 -11.29 11.47
C ARG A 18 -10.56 -10.54 10.60
N GLY A 19 -11.76 -11.11 10.48
CA GLY A 19 -12.89 -10.49 9.79
C GLY A 19 -12.58 -10.11 8.34
N ALA A 20 -13.04 -8.93 7.93
CA ALA A 20 -12.93 -8.46 6.56
C ALA A 20 -11.48 -8.35 6.05
N ILE A 21 -10.51 -8.07 6.94
CA ILE A 21 -9.09 -7.98 6.57
C ILE A 21 -8.59 -9.32 6.03
N LYS A 22 -8.86 -10.41 6.77
CA LYS A 22 -8.55 -11.78 6.33
C LYS A 22 -9.27 -12.13 5.05
N HIS A 23 -10.58 -11.90 4.99
CA HIS A 23 -11.38 -12.31 3.83
C HIS A 23 -10.94 -11.60 2.54
N CYS A 24 -10.75 -10.29 2.58
CA CYS A 24 -10.25 -9.52 1.45
C CYS A 24 -8.82 -9.96 1.06
N GLY A 25 -7.91 -10.11 2.02
CA GLY A 25 -6.54 -10.53 1.71
C GLY A 25 -6.47 -11.93 1.09
N LYS A 26 -7.23 -12.89 1.62
CA LYS A 26 -7.34 -14.24 1.01
C LYS A 26 -8.00 -14.20 -0.36
N ASN A 27 -9.01 -13.34 -0.55
CA ASN A 27 -9.65 -13.20 -1.85
C ASN A 27 -8.68 -12.59 -2.87
N ALA A 28 -7.85 -11.63 -2.48
CA ALA A 28 -6.79 -11.07 -3.32
C ALA A 28 -5.84 -12.16 -3.85
N ILE A 29 -5.34 -13.02 -2.95
CA ILE A 29 -4.47 -14.14 -3.30
C ILE A 29 -5.18 -15.11 -4.24
N SER A 30 -6.42 -15.49 -3.93
CA SER A 30 -7.22 -16.39 -4.79
C SER A 30 -7.45 -15.81 -6.19
N HIS A 31 -7.64 -14.50 -6.31
CA HIS A 31 -7.78 -13.83 -7.58
C HIS A 31 -6.49 -13.90 -8.41
N LEU A 32 -5.32 -13.73 -7.81
CA LEU A 32 -4.04 -13.88 -8.52
C LEU A 32 -3.80 -15.32 -8.99
N GLU A 33 -4.06 -16.31 -8.13
CA GLU A 33 -3.90 -17.72 -8.48
C GLU A 33 -4.81 -18.09 -9.65
N LYS A 34 -6.10 -17.69 -9.59
CA LYS A 34 -7.06 -17.92 -10.66
C LYS A 34 -6.70 -17.17 -11.93
N ALA A 35 -6.20 -15.93 -11.82
CA ALA A 35 -5.70 -15.17 -12.97
C ALA A 35 -4.58 -15.93 -13.68
N TRP A 36 -3.63 -16.48 -12.92
CA TRP A 36 -2.52 -17.26 -13.46
C TRP A 36 -2.98 -18.54 -14.15
N LEU A 37 -3.98 -19.22 -13.58
CA LEU A 37 -4.52 -20.46 -14.14
C LEU A 37 -5.20 -20.25 -15.50
N ILE A 38 -5.91 -19.14 -15.68
CA ILE A 38 -6.67 -18.87 -16.92
C ILE A 38 -5.90 -18.05 -17.96
N ARG A 39 -4.67 -17.62 -17.67
CA ARG A 39 -3.91 -16.64 -18.47
C ARG A 39 -3.70 -17.01 -19.94
N GLU A 40 -3.66 -18.31 -20.25
CA GLU A 40 -3.48 -18.83 -21.62
C GLU A 40 -4.83 -19.15 -22.31
N ILE A 41 -5.93 -19.13 -21.56
CA ILE A 41 -7.27 -19.48 -22.04
C ILE A 41 -8.07 -18.21 -22.32
N ASP A 42 -8.02 -17.25 -21.39
CA ASP A 42 -8.79 -16.01 -21.41
C ASP A 42 -7.94 -14.90 -20.78
N MET A 43 -7.21 -14.19 -21.63
CA MET A 43 -6.26 -13.16 -21.19
C MET A 43 -6.99 -11.97 -20.56
N GLU A 44 -8.10 -11.56 -21.15
CA GLU A 44 -8.95 -10.48 -20.65
C GLU A 44 -9.43 -10.79 -19.23
N MET A 45 -9.94 -12.00 -18.98
CA MET A 45 -10.38 -12.39 -17.65
C MET A 45 -9.23 -12.61 -16.68
N ALA A 46 -8.05 -13.04 -17.15
CA ALA A 46 -6.85 -13.08 -16.31
C ALA A 46 -6.46 -11.67 -15.83
N ILE A 47 -6.47 -10.68 -16.73
CA ILE A 47 -6.17 -9.29 -16.39
C ILE A 47 -7.21 -8.74 -15.43
N PHE A 48 -8.50 -8.97 -15.70
CA PHE A 48 -9.58 -8.55 -14.82
C PHE A 48 -9.45 -9.10 -13.40
N ARG A 49 -9.11 -10.39 -13.28
CA ARG A 49 -8.80 -11.00 -11.98
C ARG A 49 -7.58 -10.38 -11.32
N GLY A 50 -6.53 -10.05 -12.09
CA GLY A 50 -5.37 -9.31 -11.57
C GLY A 50 -5.73 -7.93 -11.02
N ILE A 51 -6.62 -7.19 -11.68
CA ILE A 51 -7.16 -5.91 -11.17
C ILE A 51 -7.96 -6.14 -9.89
N THR A 52 -8.82 -7.16 -9.88
CA THR A 52 -9.66 -7.48 -8.72
C THR A 52 -8.81 -7.89 -7.51
N ALA A 53 -7.71 -8.61 -7.73
CA ALA A 53 -6.76 -8.95 -6.68
C ALA A 53 -6.18 -7.71 -5.99
N GLU A 54 -5.77 -6.71 -6.75
CA GLU A 54 -5.29 -5.43 -6.24
C GLU A 54 -6.38 -4.69 -5.44
N GLU A 55 -7.61 -4.68 -5.93
CA GLU A 55 -8.75 -4.05 -5.23
C GLU A 55 -9.06 -4.74 -3.89
N GLU A 56 -9.00 -6.07 -3.84
CA GLU A 56 -9.19 -6.84 -2.62
C GLU A 56 -8.03 -6.61 -1.62
N ALA A 57 -6.79 -6.55 -2.10
CA ALA A 57 -5.64 -6.23 -1.24
C ALA A 57 -5.76 -4.81 -0.64
N ALA A 58 -6.13 -3.83 -1.45
CA ALA A 58 -6.41 -2.47 -0.97
C ALA A 58 -7.58 -2.43 0.01
N SER A 59 -8.62 -3.26 -0.20
CA SER A 59 -9.75 -3.37 0.73
C SER A 59 -9.32 -3.96 2.08
N ALA A 60 -8.44 -4.97 2.08
CA ALA A 60 -7.85 -5.49 3.31
C ALA A 60 -7.06 -4.40 4.07
N PHE A 61 -6.25 -3.62 3.35
CA PHE A 61 -5.51 -2.48 3.91
C PHE A 61 -6.46 -1.42 4.49
N PHE A 62 -7.50 -1.00 3.77
CA PHE A 62 -8.46 -0.02 4.29
C PHE A 62 -9.22 -0.54 5.51
N HIS A 63 -9.59 -1.82 5.55
CA HIS A 63 -10.22 -2.42 6.73
C HIS A 63 -9.26 -2.42 7.93
N CYS A 64 -7.97 -2.67 7.69
CA CYS A 64 -6.93 -2.58 8.70
C CYS A 64 -6.89 -1.18 9.33
N LEU A 65 -6.82 -0.12 8.50
CA LEU A 65 -6.81 1.27 8.98
C LEU A 65 -8.06 1.63 9.80
N LYS A 66 -9.24 1.18 9.36
CA LYS A 66 -10.51 1.41 10.08
C LYS A 66 -10.57 0.66 11.41
N ASN A 67 -10.14 -0.60 11.46
CA ASN A 67 -10.09 -1.39 12.69
C ASN A 67 -9.14 -0.77 13.72
N HIS A 68 -8.02 -0.23 13.24
CA HIS A 68 -7.08 0.54 14.06
C HIS A 68 -7.58 1.93 14.44
N ARG A 69 -8.75 2.36 13.94
CA ARG A 69 -9.34 3.68 14.16
C ARG A 69 -8.35 4.81 13.89
N CYS A 70 -7.56 4.68 12.82
CA CYS A 70 -6.77 5.80 12.32
C CYS A 70 -7.71 7.00 12.08
N LYS A 71 -7.28 8.21 12.44
CA LYS A 71 -8.05 9.42 12.23
C LYS A 71 -8.33 9.57 10.72
N ASN A 72 -9.52 10.03 10.38
CA ASN A 72 -10.02 10.19 9.01
C ASN A 72 -10.20 8.89 8.21
N ALA A 73 -9.94 7.70 8.77
CA ALA A 73 -10.08 6.44 8.04
C ALA A 73 -11.51 6.17 7.54
N ASP A 74 -12.53 6.73 8.20
CA ASP A 74 -13.93 6.69 7.79
C ASP A 74 -14.18 7.36 6.43
N LYS A 75 -13.34 8.33 6.04
CA LYS A 75 -13.40 9.04 4.76
C LYS A 75 -12.93 8.20 3.56
N LEU A 76 -12.33 7.02 3.80
CA LEU A 76 -12.03 6.03 2.76
C LEU A 76 -13.31 5.37 2.22
N LEU A 77 -13.54 5.51 0.91
CA LEU A 77 -14.70 4.97 0.20
C LEU A 77 -14.38 3.63 -0.48
N PHE A 78 -14.84 2.54 0.13
CA PHE A 78 -14.60 1.16 -0.35
C PHE A 78 -15.32 0.81 -1.66
N ASN A 79 -16.34 1.58 -2.04
CA ASN A 79 -17.05 1.39 -3.31
C ASN A 79 -16.42 2.18 -4.46
N LYS A 80 -15.37 2.97 -4.21
CA LYS A 80 -14.67 3.73 -5.24
C LYS A 80 -13.42 2.96 -5.69
N HIS A 81 -13.51 2.34 -6.86
CA HIS A 81 -12.40 1.61 -7.49
C HIS A 81 -11.13 2.48 -7.63
N THR A 82 -11.29 3.77 -7.92
CA THR A 82 -10.18 4.73 -7.99
C THR A 82 -9.39 4.83 -6.69
N TYR A 83 -10.03 4.72 -5.53
CA TYR A 83 -9.32 4.79 -4.25
C TYR A 83 -8.46 3.55 -4.05
N LYS A 84 -8.99 2.39 -4.41
CA LYS A 84 -8.28 1.11 -4.27
C LYS A 84 -7.10 1.01 -5.23
N LEU A 85 -7.33 1.34 -6.51
CA LEU A 85 -6.31 1.26 -7.56
C LEU A 85 -5.28 2.40 -7.50
N GLY A 86 -5.60 3.50 -6.82
CA GLY A 86 -4.67 4.60 -6.55
C GLY A 86 -3.73 4.34 -5.36
N LEU A 87 -4.06 3.37 -4.50
CA LEU A 87 -3.30 3.09 -3.29
C LEU A 87 -1.87 2.61 -3.59
N TYR A 88 -1.69 1.65 -4.50
CA TYR A 88 -0.35 1.13 -4.78
C TYR A 88 0.59 2.15 -5.44
N PRO A 89 0.17 2.93 -6.46
CA PRO A 89 0.98 4.04 -6.96
C PRO A 89 1.41 5.01 -5.85
N PHE A 90 0.51 5.34 -4.93
CA PHE A 90 0.83 6.18 -3.78
C PHE A 90 1.87 5.55 -2.85
N ILE A 91 1.68 4.29 -2.46
CA ILE A 91 2.66 3.52 -1.65
C ILE A 91 4.02 3.47 -2.34
N LYS A 92 4.04 3.26 -3.65
CA LYS A 92 5.28 3.23 -4.45
C LYS A 92 5.99 4.58 -4.43
N GLY A 93 5.26 5.69 -4.52
CA GLY A 93 5.80 7.05 -4.39
C GLY A 93 6.46 7.27 -3.03
N ILE A 94 5.79 6.86 -1.95
CA ILE A 94 6.38 6.87 -0.60
C ILE A 94 7.63 5.99 -0.54
N GLY A 95 7.59 4.78 -1.09
CA GLY A 95 8.72 3.85 -1.10
C GLY A 95 9.95 4.41 -1.81
N ARG A 96 9.76 5.13 -2.93
CA ARG A 96 10.83 5.85 -3.62
C ARG A 96 11.41 6.96 -2.74
N PHE A 97 10.55 7.81 -2.18
CA PHE A 97 10.98 8.87 -1.26
C PHE A 97 11.80 8.33 -0.08
N LEU A 98 11.35 7.26 0.56
CA LEU A 98 12.08 6.64 1.67
C LEU A 98 13.39 5.99 1.21
N GLY A 99 13.43 5.43 0.00
CA GLY A 99 14.65 4.91 -0.61
C GLY A 99 15.69 6.01 -0.83
N ASP A 100 15.28 7.11 -1.47
CA ASP A 100 16.13 8.28 -1.70
C ASP A 100 16.62 8.88 -0.36
N PHE A 101 15.79 8.84 0.67
CA PHE A 101 16.17 9.24 2.04
C PHE A 101 17.24 8.33 2.64
N LEU A 102 17.16 7.00 2.46
CA LEU A 102 18.16 6.04 2.93
C LEU A 102 19.52 6.16 2.23
N GLU A 103 19.56 6.72 1.02
CA GLU A 103 20.80 6.93 0.27
C GLU A 103 21.55 8.22 0.66
N GLN A 104 20.96 9.07 1.50
CA GLN A 104 21.61 10.31 1.96
C GLN A 104 22.80 10.01 2.90
N GLU A 105 23.94 10.67 2.68
CA GLU A 105 25.15 10.45 3.50
C GLU A 105 24.96 10.71 4.99
N THR A 106 24.00 11.59 5.34
CA THR A 106 23.67 11.94 6.72
C THR A 106 22.71 10.96 7.39
N ASN A 107 22.19 9.97 6.66
CA ASN A 107 21.22 9.02 7.21
C ASN A 107 21.93 8.04 8.16
N PRO A 108 21.45 7.88 9.41
CA PRO A 108 22.02 6.91 10.33
C PRO A 108 21.76 5.45 9.93
N PHE A 109 20.88 5.21 8.96
CA PHE A 109 20.49 3.89 8.48
C PHE A 109 21.05 3.62 7.09
N ASP A 110 21.64 2.43 6.88
CA ASP A 110 22.17 2.02 5.56
C ASP A 110 21.27 0.99 4.85
N LYS A 111 20.51 0.20 5.62
CA LYS A 111 19.69 -0.91 5.13
C LYS A 111 18.46 -1.10 6.01
N PHE A 112 17.41 -1.63 5.39
CA PHE A 112 16.23 -2.13 6.10
C PHE A 112 16.00 -3.62 5.80
N HIS A 113 15.40 -4.32 6.75
CA HIS A 113 14.96 -5.71 6.59
C HIS A 113 13.56 -5.88 7.14
N LEU A 114 12.77 -6.73 6.50
CA LEU A 114 11.49 -7.18 7.01
C LEU A 114 11.64 -8.59 7.58
N ARG A 115 11.14 -8.81 8.79
CA ARG A 115 11.22 -10.11 9.46
C ARG A 115 9.85 -10.53 9.96
N PHE A 116 9.54 -11.81 9.80
CA PHE A 116 8.38 -12.41 10.45
C PHE A 116 8.61 -12.53 11.95
N THR A 117 7.59 -12.16 12.71
CA THR A 117 7.54 -12.29 14.17
C THR A 117 6.16 -12.77 14.58
N GLU A 118 5.95 -12.96 15.88
CA GLU A 118 4.66 -13.30 16.45
C GLU A 118 4.20 -12.18 17.38
N LYS A 119 2.98 -11.68 17.15
CA LYS A 119 2.35 -10.65 17.98
C LYS A 119 0.97 -11.13 18.41
N SER A 120 0.74 -11.25 19.71
CA SER A 120 -0.54 -11.71 20.29
C SER A 120 -1.04 -13.04 19.67
N ASN A 121 -0.16 -14.03 19.52
CA ASN A 121 -0.40 -15.32 18.86
C ASN A 121 -0.82 -15.21 17.38
N ARG A 122 -0.36 -14.19 16.68
CA ARG A 122 -0.61 -13.96 15.25
C ARG A 122 0.71 -13.70 14.55
N LYS A 123 0.91 -14.29 13.38
CA LYS A 123 2.05 -13.94 12.50
C LYS A 123 1.99 -12.46 12.15
N ALA A 124 3.11 -11.77 12.31
CA ALA A 124 3.28 -10.34 12.08
C ALA A 124 4.58 -10.08 11.32
N ILE A 125 4.72 -8.86 10.78
CA ILE A 125 5.96 -8.40 10.16
C ILE A 125 6.48 -7.19 10.93
N GLU A 126 7.76 -7.20 11.27
CA GLU A 126 8.49 -6.08 11.85
C GLU A 126 9.48 -5.45 10.85
N LEU A 127 9.78 -4.17 11.07
CA LEU A 127 10.76 -3.41 10.31
C LEU A 127 12.04 -3.28 11.14
N LEU A 128 13.15 -3.73 10.56
CA LEU A 128 14.48 -3.59 11.16
C LEU A 128 15.29 -2.59 10.34
N LEU A 129 15.82 -1.57 11.00
CA LEU A 129 16.66 -0.52 10.42
C LEU A 129 18.08 -0.67 10.97
N ASN A 130 19.05 -0.94 10.09
CA ASN A 130 20.43 -1.16 10.49
C ASN A 130 21.15 0.17 10.72
N MET A 131 21.86 0.32 11.84
CA MET A 131 22.63 1.50 12.21
C MET A 131 24.12 1.16 12.34
N PRO A 132 24.87 1.17 11.22
CA PRO A 132 26.23 0.64 11.19
C PRO A 132 27.20 1.42 12.08
N ALA A 133 27.06 2.75 12.16
CA ALA A 133 27.93 3.60 12.97
C ALA A 133 27.87 3.29 14.48
N GLN A 134 26.73 2.78 14.95
CA GLN A 134 26.52 2.40 16.36
C GLN A 134 26.55 0.89 16.57
N ASN A 135 26.67 0.08 15.51
CA ASN A 135 26.49 -1.37 15.54
C ASN A 135 25.18 -1.78 16.24
N LEU A 136 24.09 -1.07 15.92
CA LEU A 136 22.76 -1.29 16.46
C LEU A 136 21.76 -1.61 15.35
N THR A 137 20.63 -2.19 15.72
CA THR A 137 19.46 -2.33 14.85
C THR A 137 18.28 -1.70 15.57
N ALA A 138 17.68 -0.70 14.94
CA ALA A 138 16.44 -0.10 15.42
C ALA A 138 15.25 -0.91 14.90
N SER A 139 14.28 -1.16 15.77
CA SER A 139 13.01 -1.80 15.41
C SER A 139 11.88 -0.94 16.00
N PRO A 140 11.21 -0.11 15.19
CA PRO A 140 10.05 0.66 15.65
C PRO A 140 8.93 -0.30 16.08
N THR A 141 8.28 0.01 17.20
CA THR A 141 7.11 -0.72 17.67
C THR A 141 5.95 0.26 17.87
N PRO A 142 4.84 0.14 17.11
CA PRO A 142 4.64 -0.72 15.95
C PRO A 142 5.64 -0.47 14.78
N PRO A 143 5.76 -1.36 13.78
CA PRO A 143 6.79 -1.35 12.72
C PRO A 143 6.89 -0.04 11.93
N LEU A 144 5.79 0.70 11.84
CA LEU A 144 5.69 1.97 11.13
C LEU A 144 5.49 3.14 12.11
N HIS A 145 6.01 3.05 13.33
CA HIS A 145 5.86 4.08 14.36
C HIS A 145 7.00 5.12 14.30
N PHE A 146 7.03 5.88 13.21
CA PHE A 146 7.91 7.03 13.00
C PHE A 146 7.17 8.12 12.24
N THR A 147 7.79 9.28 12.01
CA THR A 147 7.23 10.34 11.15
C THR A 147 8.32 10.91 10.27
N VAL A 148 7.92 11.50 9.15
CA VAL A 148 8.80 12.31 8.30
C VAL A 148 8.27 13.73 8.34
N SER A 149 9.12 14.67 8.74
CA SER A 149 8.76 16.09 8.83
C SER A 149 9.71 16.91 7.99
N ASP A 150 9.19 18.02 7.48
CA ASP A 150 9.99 19.05 6.81
C ASP A 150 10.92 19.71 7.86
N PRO A 151 12.23 19.77 7.60
CA PRO A 151 13.20 20.25 8.58
C PRO A 151 13.07 21.75 8.88
N ASP A 152 12.55 22.55 7.94
CA ASP A 152 12.44 24.00 8.09
C ASP A 152 11.16 24.40 8.82
N THR A 153 10.06 23.71 8.53
CA THR A 153 8.73 24.03 9.07
C THR A 153 8.32 23.15 10.24
N GLY A 154 8.96 21.99 10.42
CA GLY A 154 8.62 20.98 11.44
C GLY A 154 7.27 20.29 11.21
N LYS A 155 6.59 20.55 10.09
CA LYS A 155 5.30 19.93 9.74
C LYS A 155 5.54 18.56 9.13
N VAL A 156 4.61 17.62 9.35
CA VAL A 156 4.67 16.32 8.69
C VAL A 156 4.57 16.46 7.16
N CYS A 157 5.40 15.72 6.43
CA CYS A 157 5.37 15.69 4.97
C CYS A 157 4.09 15.05 4.45
N THR A 158 3.46 15.64 3.43
CA THR A 158 2.24 15.12 2.80
C THR A 158 2.49 14.30 1.52
N PHE A 159 3.76 14.08 1.15
CA PHE A 159 4.22 13.28 0.00
C PHE A 159 3.59 13.65 -1.36
N GLU A 160 2.94 14.80 -1.48
CA GLU A 160 2.28 15.22 -2.71
C GLU A 160 3.27 15.37 -3.86
N ALA A 161 4.42 16.00 -3.61
CA ALA A 161 5.50 16.15 -4.58
C ALA A 161 6.05 14.79 -5.04
N ASN A 162 6.27 13.84 -4.13
CA ASN A 162 6.77 12.50 -4.50
C ASN A 162 5.77 11.70 -5.34
N PHE A 163 4.48 11.91 -5.09
CA PHE A 163 3.44 11.34 -5.92
C PHE A 163 3.37 12.02 -7.30
N GLN A 164 3.53 13.35 -7.36
CA GLN A 164 3.64 14.10 -8.61
C GLN A 164 4.86 13.62 -9.41
N GLU A 165 6.05 13.53 -8.82
CA GLU A 165 7.29 13.04 -9.47
C GLU A 165 7.20 11.61 -9.99
N LEU A 166 6.43 10.72 -9.33
CA LEU A 166 6.17 9.38 -9.84
C LEU A 166 5.35 9.40 -11.14
N ILE A 167 4.63 10.50 -11.36
CA ILE A 167 3.61 10.69 -12.39
C ILE A 167 4.04 11.73 -13.42
N GLU A 168 5.10 12.49 -13.16
CA GLU A 168 5.78 13.49 -14.00
C GLU A 168 6.40 12.88 -15.28
N GLY A 169 5.57 12.26 -16.09
CA GLY A 169 5.38 12.70 -17.46
C GLY A 169 4.31 13.81 -17.59
N GLU A 170 3.41 14.03 -16.61
CA GLU A 170 2.27 14.95 -16.75
C GLU A 170 1.64 15.29 -15.34
N SER A 171 1.10 16.51 -15.15
CA SER A 171 0.53 17.15 -13.92
C SER A 171 -0.32 16.31 -12.95
N TYR A 172 -0.57 16.81 -11.73
CA TYR A 172 -1.46 16.20 -10.71
C TYR A 172 -2.87 15.80 -11.22
N SER A 173 -3.41 16.51 -12.21
CA SER A 173 -4.68 16.13 -12.84
C SER A 173 -4.56 14.82 -13.66
N GLU A 174 -3.39 14.59 -14.26
CA GLU A 174 -3.04 13.38 -14.99
C GLU A 174 -2.71 12.20 -14.06
N ALA A 175 -2.25 12.44 -12.83
CA ALA A 175 -2.17 11.41 -11.78
C ALA A 175 -3.51 10.76 -11.48
N MET A 176 -4.52 11.61 -11.29
CA MET A 176 -5.89 11.16 -11.10
C MET A 176 -6.44 10.53 -12.37
N ASN A 177 -6.01 10.99 -13.56
CA ASN A 177 -6.37 10.35 -14.83
C ASN A 177 -5.72 8.98 -15.00
N TYR A 178 -4.47 8.76 -14.58
CA TYR A 178 -3.82 7.45 -14.59
C TYR A 178 -4.57 6.45 -13.70
N VAL A 179 -4.97 6.87 -12.50
CA VAL A 179 -5.80 6.05 -11.59
C VAL A 179 -7.19 5.80 -12.20
N LYS A 180 -7.79 6.82 -12.84
CA LYS A 180 -9.05 6.67 -13.59
C LYS A 180 -8.89 5.76 -14.81
N ASP A 181 -7.75 5.77 -15.47
CA ASP A 181 -7.45 4.96 -16.65
C ASP A 181 -7.29 3.50 -16.26
N ARG A 182 -6.63 3.21 -15.13
CA ARG A 182 -6.62 1.85 -14.56
C ARG A 182 -8.02 1.37 -14.18
N ALA A 183 -8.83 2.24 -13.56
CA ALA A 183 -10.23 1.93 -13.29
C ALA A 183 -11.05 1.79 -14.60
N ALA A 184 -10.70 2.51 -15.66
CA ALA A 184 -11.33 2.43 -16.96
C ALA A 184 -10.94 1.16 -17.71
N ILE A 185 -9.72 0.63 -17.54
CA ILE A 185 -9.30 -0.67 -18.09
C ILE A 185 -10.25 -1.77 -17.62
N ARG A 186 -10.65 -1.76 -16.34
CA ARG A 186 -11.66 -2.69 -15.79
C ARG A 186 -12.95 -2.68 -16.61
N ASN A 187 -13.47 -1.49 -16.90
CA ASN A 187 -14.70 -1.34 -17.67
C ASN A 187 -14.50 -1.66 -19.16
N LYS A 188 -13.35 -1.29 -19.73
CA LYS A 188 -12.98 -1.59 -21.12
C LYS A 188 -12.87 -3.10 -21.37
N ILE A 189 -12.41 -3.88 -20.39
CA ILE A 189 -12.37 -5.34 -20.46
C ILE A 189 -13.77 -5.96 -20.46
N LEU A 190 -14.65 -5.45 -19.58
CA LEU A 190 -15.97 -6.05 -19.39
C LEU A 190 -16.98 -5.67 -20.48
N TYR A 191 -16.86 -4.48 -21.06
CA TYR A 191 -17.87 -3.92 -21.93
C TYR A 191 -17.31 -3.64 -23.33
N ALA A 192 -18.02 -4.12 -24.34
CA ALA A 192 -17.77 -3.74 -25.73
C ALA A 192 -18.00 -2.23 -25.90
N SER A 193 -17.22 -1.63 -26.79
CA SER A 193 -17.42 -0.24 -27.22
C SER A 193 -17.94 -0.20 -28.65
N ASN A 194 -18.27 0.99 -29.15
CA ASN A 194 -18.61 1.18 -30.56
C ASN A 194 -17.46 0.77 -31.51
N ALA A 195 -16.23 0.62 -31.00
CA ALA A 195 -15.08 0.11 -31.74
C ALA A 195 -14.98 -1.44 -31.75
N GLY A 196 -15.93 -2.16 -31.15
CA GLY A 196 -15.97 -3.63 -31.10
C GLY A 196 -15.55 -4.21 -29.76
N ARG A 197 -15.20 -5.51 -29.77
CA ARG A 197 -14.72 -6.25 -28.60
C ARG A 197 -13.30 -5.80 -28.23
N PRO A 198 -12.97 -5.61 -26.94
CA PRO A 198 -11.60 -5.36 -26.53
C PRO A 198 -10.72 -6.53 -26.97
N LYS A 199 -9.54 -6.23 -27.50
CA LYS A 199 -8.47 -7.20 -27.72
C LYS A 199 -7.30 -6.75 -26.86
N ILE A 200 -6.82 -7.64 -25.99
CA ILE A 200 -5.60 -7.37 -25.24
C ILE A 200 -4.47 -8.22 -25.81
N GLU A 201 -3.38 -7.54 -26.18
CA GLU A 201 -2.15 -8.15 -26.64
C GLU A 201 -1.02 -7.70 -25.71
N GLY A 202 -0.10 -8.60 -25.36
CA GLY A 202 1.06 -8.28 -24.53
C GLY A 202 1.54 -9.44 -23.66
N ASN A 203 2.56 -9.15 -22.85
CA ASN A 203 3.14 -10.10 -21.91
C ASN A 203 2.25 -10.23 -20.66
N ILE A 204 1.29 -11.14 -20.72
CA ILE A 204 0.38 -11.44 -19.60
C ILE A 204 1.12 -11.93 -18.35
N GLU A 205 2.17 -12.72 -18.50
CA GLU A 205 2.91 -13.25 -17.35
C GLU A 205 3.64 -12.14 -16.60
N GLY A 206 4.31 -11.25 -17.34
CA GLY A 206 4.94 -10.06 -16.77
C GLY A 206 3.93 -9.12 -16.10
N TYR A 207 2.72 -8.99 -16.65
CA TYR A 207 1.64 -8.25 -15.99
C TYR A 207 1.21 -8.92 -14.68
N LEU A 208 0.94 -10.23 -14.67
CA LEU A 208 0.50 -10.95 -13.48
C LEU A 208 1.57 -11.01 -12.39
N GLN A 209 2.86 -11.08 -12.77
CA GLN A 209 3.98 -10.94 -11.84
C GLN A 209 3.98 -9.56 -11.17
N LYS A 210 3.78 -8.47 -11.92
CA LYS A 210 3.64 -7.12 -11.35
C LYS A 210 2.43 -7.01 -10.42
N GLN A 211 1.31 -7.63 -10.76
CA GLN A 211 0.14 -7.65 -9.88
C GLN A 211 0.38 -8.47 -8.61
N ARG A 212 1.10 -9.59 -8.70
CA ARG A 212 1.55 -10.35 -7.53
C ARG A 212 2.37 -9.48 -6.60
N ASP A 213 3.37 -8.79 -7.12
CA ASP A 213 4.27 -7.96 -6.31
C ASP A 213 3.52 -6.76 -5.68
N THR A 214 2.57 -6.19 -6.43
CA THR A 214 1.65 -5.14 -5.96
C THR A 214 0.79 -5.59 -4.79
N VAL A 215 0.12 -6.74 -4.93
CA VAL A 215 -0.71 -7.33 -3.88
C VAL A 215 0.15 -7.68 -2.67
N MET A 216 1.31 -8.29 -2.87
CA MET A 216 2.20 -8.67 -1.78
C MET A 216 2.71 -7.47 -1.00
N ALA A 217 3.08 -6.36 -1.65
CA ALA A 217 3.47 -5.14 -0.96
C ALA A 217 2.35 -4.63 -0.02
N MET A 218 1.09 -4.64 -0.49
CA MET A 218 -0.04 -4.22 0.33
C MET A 218 -0.34 -5.19 1.49
N LEU A 219 -0.26 -6.50 1.26
CA LEU A 219 -0.49 -7.50 2.31
C LEU A 219 0.64 -7.51 3.35
N ILE A 220 1.89 -7.24 2.95
CA ILE A 220 3.01 -7.02 3.87
C ILE A 220 2.70 -5.83 4.78
N LEU A 221 2.26 -4.70 4.22
CA LEU A 221 1.86 -3.55 5.02
C LEU A 221 0.69 -3.88 5.97
N VAL A 222 -0.28 -4.68 5.54
CA VAL A 222 -1.33 -5.19 6.43
C VAL A 222 -0.73 -5.96 7.61
N LEU A 223 0.26 -6.83 7.39
CA LEU A 223 0.91 -7.60 8.47
C LEU A 223 1.85 -6.77 9.35
N MET A 224 2.26 -5.59 8.89
CA MET A 224 2.98 -4.58 9.68
C MET A 224 2.04 -3.70 10.53
N ILE A 225 0.72 -3.85 10.37
CA ILE A 225 -0.28 -3.01 11.05
C ILE A 225 -1.29 -3.85 11.82
N ASP A 226 -1.99 -4.77 11.15
CA ASP A 226 -3.15 -5.51 11.70
C ASP A 226 -2.83 -6.37 12.94
N PRO A 227 -1.70 -7.10 13.00
CA PRO A 227 -1.33 -7.86 14.20
C PRO A 227 -0.90 -6.99 15.40
N TRP A 228 -0.49 -5.75 15.15
CA TRP A 228 0.09 -4.86 16.16
C TRP A 228 -1.01 -4.12 16.91
N GLU A 229 -1.14 -4.36 18.22
CA GLU A 229 -2.26 -3.84 19.00
C GLU A 229 -2.11 -2.35 19.35
N LYS A 230 -3.25 -1.69 19.62
CA LYS A 230 -3.29 -0.28 20.03
C LYS A 230 -2.56 0.02 21.33
N GLU A 231 -2.39 -0.98 22.20
CA GLU A 231 -1.63 -0.83 23.44
C GLU A 231 -0.17 -0.45 23.18
N GLU A 232 0.38 -0.85 22.04
CA GLU A 232 1.73 -0.44 21.61
C GLU A 232 1.77 0.97 21.01
N GLY A 233 0.61 1.62 20.87
CA GLY A 233 0.45 2.92 20.25
C GLY A 233 -0.13 2.85 18.84
N SER A 234 -0.53 4.01 18.32
CA SER A 234 -0.96 4.13 16.92
C SER A 234 0.27 4.38 16.04
N SER A 235 0.40 3.69 14.90
CA SER A 235 1.48 3.95 13.96
C SER A 235 1.36 5.37 13.38
N LEU A 236 2.31 6.24 13.76
CA LEU A 236 2.32 7.65 13.34
C LEU A 236 2.52 7.79 11.83
N PHE A 237 3.40 6.97 11.24
CA PHE A 237 3.65 7.01 9.81
C PHE A 237 2.43 6.54 9.01
N VAL A 238 1.72 5.53 9.50
CA VAL A 238 0.47 5.07 8.88
C VAL A 238 -0.59 6.17 8.92
N GLN A 239 -0.69 6.89 10.04
CA GLN A 239 -1.59 8.05 10.12
C GLN A 239 -1.18 9.16 9.13
N GLN A 240 0.11 9.51 9.09
CA GLN A 240 0.66 10.51 8.16
C GLN A 240 0.39 10.13 6.69
N ALA A 241 0.64 8.87 6.33
CA ALA A 241 0.41 8.35 4.98
C ALA A 241 -1.08 8.31 4.63
N LEU A 242 -1.96 7.96 5.58
CA LEU A 242 -3.41 8.00 5.38
C LEU A 242 -3.90 9.43 5.12
N ASP A 243 -3.50 10.39 5.94
CA ASP A 243 -3.90 11.79 5.75
C ASP A 243 -3.41 12.33 4.40
N SER A 244 -2.16 12.04 4.06
CA SER A 244 -1.56 12.37 2.74
C SER A 244 -2.36 11.78 1.58
N PHE A 245 -2.75 10.51 1.68
CA PHE A 245 -3.56 9.85 0.66
C PHE A 245 -4.97 10.45 0.55
N LEU A 246 -5.59 10.81 1.67
CA LEU A 246 -6.90 11.45 1.67
C LEU A 246 -6.84 12.90 1.16
N LEU A 247 -5.75 13.62 1.41
CA LEU A 247 -5.51 14.95 0.86
C LEU A 247 -5.38 14.88 -0.67
N LEU A 248 -4.62 13.90 -1.16
CA LEU A 248 -4.52 13.58 -2.60
C LEU A 248 -5.89 13.24 -3.23
N LEU A 249 -6.76 12.57 -2.49
CA LEU A 249 -8.12 12.26 -2.92
C LEU A 249 -9.12 13.41 -2.70
N GLN A 250 -8.65 14.56 -2.19
CA GLN A 250 -9.45 15.74 -1.84
C GLN A 250 -10.60 15.41 -0.87
N ARG A 251 -10.32 14.56 0.11
CA ARG A 251 -11.26 14.10 1.13
C ARG A 251 -11.06 14.75 2.48
N ILE A 252 -9.87 15.30 2.69
CA ILE A 252 -9.57 16.19 3.81
C ILE A 252 -8.95 17.47 3.28
N SER A 253 -8.96 18.52 4.09
CA SER A 253 -8.15 19.72 3.87
C SER A 253 -6.84 19.66 4.67
N GLU A 254 -5.88 20.54 4.35
CA GLU A 254 -4.56 20.58 5.00
C GLU A 254 -4.63 20.75 6.52
N ASP A 255 -5.62 21.49 7.03
CA ASP A 255 -5.82 21.71 8.47
C ASP A 255 -6.31 20.46 9.21
N GLU A 256 -6.84 19.47 8.50
CA GLU A 256 -7.29 18.21 9.09
C GLU A 256 -6.16 17.18 9.25
N VAL A 257 -5.01 17.41 8.59
CA VAL A 257 -3.80 16.56 8.65
C VAL A 257 -3.30 16.48 10.09
N HIS A 258 -3.08 15.26 10.58
CA HIS A 258 -2.60 15.05 11.94
C HIS A 258 -1.16 15.52 12.12
N GLN A 259 -0.94 16.43 13.09
CA GLN A 259 0.38 16.90 13.50
C GLN A 259 0.72 16.30 14.88
N PRO A 260 1.54 15.24 14.96
CA PRO A 260 1.82 14.54 16.22
C PRO A 260 2.57 15.40 17.25
N ASN A 261 3.26 16.47 16.81
CA ASN A 261 4.09 17.34 17.67
C ASN A 261 3.38 18.59 18.23
N ASN A 262 2.08 18.78 18.01
CA ASN A 262 1.36 19.95 18.54
C ASN A 262 1.15 19.95 20.07
N SER A 263 1.67 18.95 20.79
CA SER A 263 1.67 18.85 22.25
C SER A 263 2.92 19.44 22.93
N LEU A 264 3.90 19.96 22.17
CA LEU A 264 5.00 20.75 22.72
C LEU A 264 4.75 22.25 22.47
N LYS A 265 3.72 22.79 23.13
CA LYS A 265 3.74 24.21 23.50
C LYS A 265 4.11 24.28 24.99
N PRO A 266 5.13 25.07 25.36
CA PRO A 266 5.53 25.23 26.76
C PRO A 266 4.39 25.80 27.62
#